data_AF-X1TAA5-F1
#
_entry.id   AF-X1TAA5-F1
#
_cell.length_a   1.000
_cell.length_b   1.000
_cell.length_c   1.000
_cell.angle_alpha   90.00
_cell.angle_beta   90.00
_cell.angle_gamma   90.00
#
_symmetry.space_group_name_H-M   'P 1'
#
loop_
_entity.id
_entity.type
_entity.pdbx_description
1 polymer ?
#
loop_
_entity_poly.entity_id
_entity_poly.type
_entity_poly.pdbx_seq_one_letter_code
_entity_poly.pdbx_strand_id
1 'polypeptide(L)'
;MMVSVIGTRGTGKSTLLKNIMHRDRLLVIDTLGEHAGELDTFFRWDAQGLAEFFSRDRKRFRVGFQPKPDTGEFEAACELAWALGNLTVLVDEVDQYAQAGVVPIPLQRLIMLGRHRAISGAATVRRPPDMPRAWTAVSDRWAIFRVTEPRDLAYLAGVLGDEVKVVSSLPDFQFFFRDWGTKRAGIYSVHPGGTVRLVKTLGA
;
A
#
# COMPACT_ATOMS: atom_id res chain seq x y z
N MET A 1 -3.59 -9.51 5.99
CA MET A 1 -2.18 -9.06 5.88
C MET A 1 -2.18 -7.59 5.55
N MET A 2 -1.36 -6.80 6.24
CA MET A 2 -1.23 -5.36 5.98
C MET A 2 0.23 -5.02 5.60
N VAL A 3 0.42 -4.31 4.49
CA VAL A 3 1.74 -3.96 3.95
C VAL A 3 1.88 -2.44 3.86
N SER A 4 3.00 -1.91 4.34
CA SER A 4 3.42 -0.53 4.14
C SER A 4 4.55 -0.48 3.10
N VAL A 5 4.39 0.34 2.06
CA VAL A 5 5.41 0.56 1.03
C VAL A 5 5.84 2.03 1.08
N ILE A 6 7.09 2.27 1.43
CA ILE A 6 7.59 3.61 1.76
C ILE A 6 8.73 3.96 0.82
N GLY A 7 8.75 5.20 0.31
CA GLY A 7 9.86 5.71 -0.48
C GLY A 7 9.47 6.84 -1.41
N THR A 8 10.45 7.58 -1.91
CA THR A 8 10.21 8.73 -2.80
C THR A 8 9.77 8.31 -4.21
N ARG A 9 9.44 9.28 -5.07
CA ARG A 9 9.07 9.00 -6.47
C ARG A 9 10.26 8.39 -7.23
N GLY A 10 9.99 7.45 -8.13
CA GLY A 10 11.01 6.83 -8.98
C GLY A 10 11.84 5.72 -8.31
N THR A 11 11.65 5.43 -7.02
CA THR A 11 12.46 4.41 -6.33
C THR A 11 12.06 2.97 -6.62
N GLY A 12 10.88 2.74 -7.22
CA GLY A 12 10.38 1.40 -7.57
C GLY A 12 9.16 0.92 -6.79
N LYS A 13 8.49 1.78 -5.99
CA LYS A 13 7.24 1.43 -5.27
C LYS A 13 6.17 0.85 -6.20
N SER A 14 5.81 1.57 -7.25
CA SER A 14 4.80 1.16 -8.25
C SER A 14 5.17 -0.18 -8.90
N THR A 15 6.47 -0.42 -9.12
CA THR A 15 6.98 -1.70 -9.61
C THR A 15 6.80 -2.83 -8.61
N LEU A 16 7.06 -2.59 -7.32
CA LEU A 16 6.85 -3.57 -6.26
C LEU A 16 5.37 -3.93 -6.09
N LEU A 17 4.48 -2.95 -6.22
CA LEU A 17 3.03 -3.15 -6.13
C LEU A 17 2.48 -4.13 -7.16
N LYS A 18 3.15 -4.32 -8.30
CA LYS A 18 2.75 -5.33 -9.30
C LYS A 18 2.64 -6.75 -8.72
N ASN A 19 3.47 -7.09 -7.72
CA ASN A 19 3.37 -8.38 -7.01
C ASN A 19 2.04 -8.55 -6.26
N ILE A 20 1.44 -7.45 -5.84
CA ILE A 20 0.15 -7.41 -5.14
C ILE A 20 -0.99 -7.37 -6.17
N MET A 21 -0.75 -6.79 -7.35
CA MET A 21 -1.77 -6.64 -8.39
C MET A 21 -2.23 -7.95 -9.04
N HIS A 22 -1.50 -9.06 -8.84
CA HIS A 22 -1.90 -10.38 -9.32
C HIS A 22 -2.97 -11.08 -8.47
N ARG A 23 -3.53 -10.42 -7.44
CA ARG A 23 -4.59 -11.01 -6.61
C ARG A 23 -5.91 -11.11 -7.37
N ASP A 24 -6.57 -12.25 -7.25
CA ASP A 24 -7.86 -12.56 -7.93
C ASP A 24 -8.98 -11.58 -7.61
N ARG A 25 -8.98 -10.98 -6.41
CA ARG A 25 -9.97 -10.00 -5.94
C ARG A 25 -9.21 -8.79 -5.40
N LEU A 26 -9.12 -7.75 -6.20
CA LEU A 26 -8.31 -6.58 -5.95
C LEU A 26 -9.08 -5.30 -6.27
N LEU A 27 -9.06 -4.36 -5.33
CA LEU A 27 -9.41 -2.96 -5.56
C LEU A 27 -8.16 -2.12 -5.36
N VAL A 28 -7.76 -1.38 -6.39
CA VAL A 28 -6.68 -0.40 -6.36
C VAL A 28 -7.29 0.99 -6.33
N ILE A 29 -7.09 1.72 -5.24
CA ILE A 29 -7.39 3.14 -5.13
C ILE A 29 -6.13 3.88 -5.59
N ASP A 30 -6.19 4.44 -6.79
CA ASP A 30 -5.06 5.01 -7.51
C ASP A 30 -5.19 6.52 -7.62
N THR A 31 -4.44 7.25 -6.82
CA THR A 31 -4.47 8.72 -6.78
C THR A 31 -4.17 9.33 -8.15
N LEU A 32 -3.18 8.80 -8.88
CA LEU A 32 -2.67 9.39 -10.11
C LEU A 32 -3.15 8.69 -11.39
N GLY A 33 -3.74 7.51 -11.26
CA GLY A 33 -4.16 6.68 -12.39
C GLY A 33 -3.00 5.97 -13.11
N GLU A 34 -1.86 5.77 -12.43
CA GLU A 34 -0.66 5.15 -13.00
C GLU A 34 -0.81 3.64 -13.24
N HIS A 35 -1.79 2.99 -12.61
CA HIS A 35 -2.00 1.55 -12.64
C HIS A 35 -3.09 1.09 -13.60
N ALA A 36 -3.72 2.00 -14.36
CA ALA A 36 -4.83 1.66 -15.26
C ALA A 36 -4.50 0.55 -16.27
N GLY A 37 -3.25 0.47 -16.75
CA GLY A 37 -2.81 -0.55 -17.71
C GLY A 37 -2.56 -1.95 -17.13
N GLU A 38 -2.60 -2.11 -15.80
CA GLU A 38 -2.30 -3.37 -15.09
C GLU A 38 -3.58 -4.08 -14.59
N LEU A 39 -4.75 -3.48 -14.81
CA LEU A 39 -6.03 -3.86 -14.19
C LEU A 39 -7.07 -4.26 -15.25
N ASP A 40 -8.04 -5.09 -14.85
CA ASP A 40 -9.08 -5.59 -15.77
C ASP A 40 -10.08 -4.48 -16.14
N THR A 41 -10.29 -3.53 -15.24
CA THR A 41 -11.21 -2.40 -15.40
C THR A 41 -10.72 -1.23 -14.56
N PHE A 42 -10.94 -0.01 -15.04
CA PHE A 42 -10.54 1.21 -14.35
C PHE A 42 -11.65 2.26 -14.39
N PHE A 43 -12.00 2.81 -13.23
CA PHE A 43 -12.99 3.88 -13.08
C PHE A 43 -12.28 5.16 -12.63
N ARG A 44 -12.54 6.27 -13.31
CA ARG A 44 -12.01 7.60 -12.96
C ARG A 44 -13.18 8.52 -12.64
N TRP A 45 -13.23 9.00 -11.39
CA TRP A 45 -14.25 9.95 -10.94
C TRP A 45 -15.69 9.45 -11.18
N ASP A 46 -15.87 8.14 -11.04
CA ASP A 46 -17.12 7.43 -11.32
C ASP A 46 -17.38 6.39 -10.22
N ALA A 47 -17.66 6.89 -9.01
CA ALA A 47 -18.00 6.03 -7.89
C ALA A 47 -19.33 5.27 -8.12
N GLN A 48 -20.24 5.82 -8.92
CA GLN A 48 -21.48 5.13 -9.29
C GLN A 48 -21.20 3.92 -10.17
N GLY A 49 -20.44 4.09 -11.26
CA GLY A 49 -20.04 2.98 -12.13
C GLY A 49 -19.24 1.92 -11.39
N LEU A 50 -18.39 2.33 -10.44
CA LEU A 50 -17.71 1.40 -9.53
C LEU A 50 -18.70 0.57 -8.70
N ALA A 51 -19.69 1.21 -8.08
CA ALA A 51 -20.72 0.53 -7.29
C ALA A 51 -21.57 -0.42 -8.17
N GLU A 52 -21.96 0.03 -9.36
CA GLU A 52 -22.69 -0.79 -10.34
C GLU A 52 -21.88 -1.97 -10.86
N PHE A 53 -20.56 -1.83 -10.99
CA PHE A 53 -19.68 -2.94 -11.34
C PHE A 53 -19.71 -4.04 -10.28
N PHE A 54 -19.71 -3.65 -9.01
CA PHE A 54 -19.65 -4.53 -7.84
C PHE A 54 -21.01 -5.04 -7.35
N SER A 55 -22.12 -4.48 -7.85
CA SER A 55 -23.46 -5.01 -7.59
C SER A 55 -23.69 -6.37 -8.28
N ARG A 56 -22.85 -6.72 -9.24
CA ARG A 56 -22.84 -8.02 -9.92
C ARG A 56 -21.98 -9.01 -9.13
N ASP A 57 -22.48 -10.23 -8.92
CA ASP A 57 -21.67 -11.29 -8.31
C ASP A 57 -20.47 -11.64 -9.22
N ARG A 58 -19.26 -11.47 -8.69
CA ARG A 58 -18.01 -11.69 -9.40
C ARG A 58 -17.06 -12.47 -8.52
N LYS A 59 -16.67 -13.65 -9.00
CA LYS A 59 -15.67 -14.49 -8.32
C LYS A 59 -14.26 -13.89 -8.39
N ARG A 60 -13.96 -13.16 -9.47
CA ARG A 60 -12.65 -12.54 -9.74
C ARG A 60 -12.81 -11.14 -10.31
N PHE A 61 -11.95 -10.22 -9.90
CA PHE A 61 -11.84 -8.87 -10.42
C PHE A 61 -10.51 -8.22 -9.99
N ARG A 62 -9.94 -7.40 -10.87
CA ARG A 62 -8.88 -6.45 -10.53
C ARG A 62 -9.29 -5.08 -11.04
N VAL A 63 -9.78 -4.25 -10.13
CA VAL A 63 -10.39 -2.95 -10.47
C VAL A 63 -9.52 -1.83 -9.95
N GLY A 64 -9.28 -0.84 -10.80
CA GLY A 64 -8.71 0.44 -10.39
C GLY A 64 -9.78 1.49 -10.23
N PHE A 65 -9.60 2.36 -9.27
CA PHE A 65 -10.45 3.50 -9.03
C PHE A 65 -9.62 4.71 -8.69
N GLN A 66 -9.75 5.77 -9.48
CA GLN A 66 -9.20 7.09 -9.17
C GLN A 66 -10.32 7.96 -8.61
N PRO A 67 -10.39 8.17 -7.29
CA PRO A 67 -11.42 8.99 -6.69
C PRO A 67 -11.20 10.46 -7.05
N LYS A 68 -12.29 11.20 -7.18
CA LYS A 68 -12.26 12.65 -7.38
C LYS A 68 -11.88 13.32 -6.05
N PRO A 69 -10.86 14.20 -6.02
CA PRO A 69 -10.47 14.92 -4.82
C PRO A 69 -11.66 15.68 -4.18
N ASP A 70 -11.72 15.69 -2.86
CA ASP A 70 -12.69 16.47 -2.07
C ASP A 70 -14.18 16.12 -2.27
N THR A 71 -14.51 14.91 -2.76
CA THR A 71 -15.91 14.52 -3.06
C THR A 71 -16.48 13.38 -2.23
N GLY A 72 -15.70 12.80 -1.29
CA GLY A 72 -16.12 11.63 -0.52
C GLY A 72 -16.05 10.30 -1.28
N GLU A 73 -15.59 10.32 -2.54
CA GLU A 73 -15.46 9.12 -3.37
C GLU A 73 -14.47 8.10 -2.79
N PHE A 74 -13.42 8.56 -2.12
CA PHE A 74 -12.46 7.70 -1.42
C PHE A 74 -13.14 6.91 -0.30
N GLU A 75 -13.92 7.59 0.53
CA GLU A 75 -14.70 7.02 1.61
C GLU A 75 -15.73 6.02 1.07
N ALA A 76 -16.41 6.36 -0.02
CA ALA A 76 -17.36 5.47 -0.70
C ALA A 76 -16.67 4.18 -1.21
N ALA A 77 -15.49 4.29 -1.81
CA ALA A 77 -14.71 3.11 -2.22
C ALA A 77 -14.28 2.25 -1.03
N CYS A 78 -13.94 2.87 0.11
CA CYS A 78 -13.60 2.15 1.33
C CYS A 78 -14.82 1.41 1.92
N GLU A 79 -15.98 2.06 1.95
CA GLU A 79 -17.26 1.44 2.37
C GLU A 79 -17.62 0.26 1.46
N LEU A 80 -17.45 0.41 0.15
CA LEU A 80 -17.71 -0.64 -0.82
C LEU A 80 -16.78 -1.85 -0.63
N ALA A 81 -15.48 -1.60 -0.45
CA ALA A 81 -14.52 -2.66 -0.15
C ALA A 81 -14.89 -3.40 1.14
N TRP A 82 -15.32 -2.66 2.17
CA TRP A 82 -15.78 -3.27 3.41
C TRP A 82 -17.01 -4.16 3.18
N ALA A 83 -18.01 -3.67 2.47
CA ALA A 83 -19.22 -4.42 2.16
C ALA A 83 -18.89 -5.74 1.42
N LEU A 84 -18.03 -5.68 0.40
CA LEU A 84 -17.62 -6.83 -0.40
C LEU A 84 -16.88 -7.89 0.41
N GLY A 85 -15.89 -7.50 1.22
CA GLY A 85 -15.02 -8.44 1.90
C GLY A 85 -14.25 -9.39 0.97
N ASN A 86 -13.42 -10.24 1.58
CA ASN A 86 -12.60 -11.24 0.90
C ASN A 86 -11.84 -10.68 -0.31
N LEU A 87 -11.14 -9.56 -0.14
CA LEU A 87 -10.39 -8.90 -1.20
C LEU A 87 -9.08 -8.30 -0.68
N THR A 88 -8.22 -7.92 -1.62
CA THR A 88 -7.08 -7.04 -1.33
C THR A 88 -7.45 -5.62 -1.72
N VAL A 89 -7.20 -4.65 -0.82
CA VAL A 89 -7.28 -3.23 -1.10
C VAL A 89 -5.87 -2.67 -1.19
N LEU A 90 -5.55 -1.96 -2.27
CA LEU A 90 -4.31 -1.23 -2.44
C LEU A 90 -4.65 0.26 -2.47
N VAL A 91 -4.02 1.07 -1.63
CA VAL A 91 -4.17 2.53 -1.65
C VAL A 91 -2.84 3.16 -2.03
N ASP A 92 -2.75 3.70 -3.24
CA ASP A 92 -1.55 4.41 -3.67
C ASP A 92 -1.58 5.86 -3.17
N GLU A 93 -0.47 6.30 -2.58
CA GLU A 93 -0.31 7.61 -1.93
C GLU A 93 -1.41 7.86 -0.88
N VAL A 94 -1.50 6.98 0.12
CA VAL A 94 -2.56 7.07 1.17
C VAL A 94 -2.51 8.39 1.94
N ASP A 95 -1.36 9.07 1.96
CA ASP A 95 -1.17 10.40 2.53
C ASP A 95 -2.04 11.49 1.87
N GLN A 96 -2.58 11.23 0.68
CA GLN A 96 -3.54 12.11 0.00
C GLN A 96 -4.96 12.03 0.60
N TYR A 97 -5.28 10.97 1.34
CA TYR A 97 -6.62 10.74 1.89
C TYR A 97 -6.64 10.68 3.42
N ALA A 98 -5.49 10.40 4.04
CA ALA A 98 -5.37 10.26 5.47
C ALA A 98 -4.01 10.75 5.94
N GLN A 99 -3.99 11.42 7.08
CA GLN A 99 -2.77 11.86 7.75
C GLN A 99 -2.50 11.01 8.98
N ALA A 100 -1.29 11.08 9.53
CA ALA A 100 -0.87 10.30 10.70
C ALA A 100 -1.86 10.36 11.89
N GLY A 101 -2.55 11.49 12.09
CA GLY A 101 -3.53 11.68 13.16
C GLY A 101 -5.00 11.76 12.71
N VAL A 102 -5.28 11.81 11.41
CA VAL A 102 -6.63 11.99 10.87
C VAL A 102 -6.86 10.96 9.78
N VAL A 103 -7.66 9.95 10.10
CA VAL A 103 -7.97 8.83 9.20
C VAL A 103 -9.49 8.79 9.01
N PRO A 104 -10.00 8.82 7.77
CA PRO A 104 -11.43 8.66 7.53
C PRO A 104 -11.94 7.36 8.16
N ILE A 105 -13.11 7.41 8.81
CA ILE A 105 -13.71 6.26 9.50
C ILE A 105 -13.79 5.01 8.60
N PRO A 106 -14.21 5.10 7.32
CA PRO A 106 -14.26 3.93 6.44
C PRO A 106 -12.89 3.28 6.22
N LEU A 107 -11.84 4.08 6.02
CA LEU A 107 -10.47 3.60 5.89
C LEU A 107 -9.99 2.99 7.21
N GLN A 108 -10.21 3.66 8.34
CA GLN A 108 -9.84 3.15 9.65
C GLN A 108 -10.48 1.78 9.92
N ARG A 109 -11.75 1.60 9.54
CA ARG A 109 -12.46 0.33 9.66
C ARG A 109 -11.84 -0.78 8.81
N LEU A 110 -11.45 -0.48 7.56
CA LEU A 110 -10.72 -1.43 6.71
C LEU A 110 -9.40 -1.85 7.34
N ILE A 111 -8.62 -0.89 7.85
CA ILE A 111 -7.31 -1.13 8.44
C ILE A 111 -7.43 -1.99 9.70
N MET A 112 -8.26 -1.58 10.65
CA MET A 112 -8.31 -2.16 11.99
C MET A 112 -9.12 -3.45 12.05
N LEU A 113 -10.22 -3.53 11.29
CA LEU A 113 -11.18 -4.63 11.37
C LEU A 113 -11.23 -5.50 10.11
N GLY A 114 -10.46 -5.16 9.07
CA GLY A 114 -10.49 -5.86 7.78
C GLY A 114 -10.24 -7.36 7.86
N ARG A 115 -9.42 -7.81 8.82
CA ARG A 115 -9.13 -9.25 9.03
C ARG A 115 -10.40 -10.07 9.28
N HIS A 116 -11.39 -9.52 9.99
CA HIS A 116 -12.67 -10.20 10.25
C HIS A 116 -13.51 -10.40 8.98
N ARG A 117 -13.20 -9.65 7.91
CA ARG A 117 -13.86 -9.76 6.61
C ARG A 117 -12.93 -10.32 5.53
N ALA A 118 -11.82 -10.96 5.91
CA ALA A 118 -10.79 -11.44 4.98
C ALA A 118 -10.26 -10.36 4.02
N ILE A 119 -10.19 -9.10 4.49
CA ILE A 119 -9.59 -7.99 3.76
C ILE A 119 -8.11 -7.92 4.09
N SER A 120 -7.28 -7.87 3.04
CA SER A 120 -5.86 -7.54 3.15
C SER A 120 -5.60 -6.16 2.54
N GLY A 121 -4.55 -5.49 3.01
CA GLY A 121 -4.25 -4.11 2.62
C GLY A 121 -2.80 -3.92 2.20
N ALA A 122 -2.58 -3.05 1.23
CA ALA A 122 -1.29 -2.42 0.96
C ALA A 122 -1.47 -0.92 0.79
N ALA A 123 -0.56 -0.12 1.33
CA ALA A 123 -0.57 1.32 1.11
C ALA A 123 0.82 1.83 0.77
N THR A 124 0.89 2.84 -0.08
CA THR A 124 2.12 3.55 -0.36
C THR A 124 2.11 4.94 0.26
N VAL A 125 3.29 5.42 0.68
CA VAL A 125 3.53 6.83 1.02
C VAL A 125 4.89 7.25 0.50
N ARG A 126 5.04 8.57 0.31
CA ARG A 126 6.34 9.15 -0.04
C ARG A 126 7.26 9.28 1.17
N ARG A 127 6.69 9.69 2.30
CA ARG A 127 7.42 9.94 3.54
C ARG A 127 6.90 9.04 4.65
N PRO A 128 7.77 8.34 5.38
CA PRO A 128 7.36 7.45 6.47
C PRO A 128 6.42 8.08 7.50
N PRO A 129 6.65 9.32 7.99
CA PRO A 129 5.77 9.94 8.99
C PRO A 129 4.35 10.22 8.51
N ASP A 130 4.13 10.30 7.19
CA ASP A 130 2.83 10.63 6.60
C ASP A 130 1.91 9.41 6.52
N MET A 131 2.45 8.19 6.72
CA MET A 131 1.63 6.98 6.83
C MET A 131 0.65 7.10 8.01
N PRO A 132 -0.65 6.83 7.81
CA PRO A 132 -1.62 6.79 8.89
C PRO A 132 -1.15 5.89 10.04
N ARG A 133 -1.19 6.38 11.29
CA ARG A 133 -0.75 5.60 12.45
C ARG A 133 -1.55 4.32 12.64
N ALA A 134 -2.85 4.35 12.31
CA ALA A 134 -3.67 3.16 12.29
C ALA A 134 -3.08 2.09 11.37
N TRP A 135 -2.52 2.48 10.22
CA TRP A 135 -1.91 1.57 9.26
C TRP A 135 -0.60 0.97 9.80
N THR A 136 0.32 1.82 10.27
CA THR A 136 1.61 1.33 10.81
C THR A 136 1.43 0.44 12.04
N ALA A 137 0.41 0.69 12.88
CA ALA A 137 0.10 -0.12 14.05
C ALA A 137 -0.32 -1.57 13.73
N VAL A 138 -0.86 -1.82 12.53
CA VAL A 138 -1.34 -3.16 12.12
C VAL A 138 -0.56 -3.78 10.96
N SER A 139 0.37 -3.03 10.36
CA SER A 139 1.22 -3.50 9.28
C SER A 139 2.14 -4.64 9.74
N ASP A 140 1.97 -5.80 9.11
CA ASP A 140 2.81 -6.98 9.36
C ASP A 140 4.14 -6.90 8.59
N ARG A 141 4.17 -6.07 7.54
CA ARG A 141 5.25 -6.01 6.55
C ARG A 141 5.52 -4.61 6.08
N TRP A 142 6.80 -4.25 6.02
CA TRP A 142 7.26 -2.96 5.51
C TRP A 142 8.26 -3.21 4.39
N ALA A 143 8.07 -2.50 3.28
CA ALA A 143 9.02 -2.39 2.20
C ALA A 143 9.45 -0.93 2.08
N ILE A 144 10.70 -0.65 2.40
CA ILE A 144 11.23 0.70 2.56
C ILE A 144 12.33 0.90 1.54
N PHE A 145 12.05 1.69 0.51
CA PHE A 145 13.05 2.13 -0.44
C PHE A 145 13.93 3.21 0.17
N ARG A 146 14.94 3.67 -0.58
CA ARG A 146 15.83 4.73 -0.13
C ARG A 146 15.08 5.96 0.38
N VAL A 147 15.44 6.39 1.59
CA VAL A 147 14.99 7.62 2.26
C VAL A 147 16.23 8.36 2.72
N THR A 148 16.33 9.66 2.41
CA THR A 148 17.52 10.48 2.74
C THR A 148 17.20 11.67 3.64
N GLU A 149 15.93 12.07 3.74
CA GLU A 149 15.51 13.20 4.56
C GLU A 149 15.76 12.91 6.06
N PRO A 150 16.52 13.74 6.79
CA PRO A 150 16.90 13.46 8.17
C PRO A 150 15.72 13.21 9.12
N ARG A 151 14.62 13.96 8.97
CA ARG A 151 13.42 13.77 9.81
C ARG A 151 12.75 12.41 9.57
N ASP A 152 12.77 11.95 8.32
CA ASP A 152 12.17 10.68 7.92
C ASP A 152 13.03 9.52 8.40
N LEU A 153 14.36 9.66 8.34
CA LEU A 153 15.31 8.72 8.94
C LEU A 153 15.17 8.66 10.47
N ALA A 154 14.99 9.79 11.14
CA ALA A 154 14.77 9.81 12.58
C ALA A 154 13.48 9.08 12.98
N TYR A 155 12.40 9.25 12.23
CA TYR A 155 11.17 8.47 12.41
C TYR A 155 11.42 6.97 12.23
N LEU A 156 12.08 6.58 11.14
CA LEU A 156 12.38 5.18 10.85
C LEU A 156 13.30 4.56 11.91
N ALA A 157 14.27 5.32 12.43
CA ALA A 157 15.14 4.88 13.53
C ALA A 157 14.33 4.53 14.79
N GLY A 158 13.27 5.29 15.08
CA GLY A 158 12.36 4.98 16.19
C GLY A 158 11.59 3.67 16.05
N VAL A 159 11.45 3.16 14.83
CA VAL A 159 10.72 1.90 14.54
C VAL A 159 11.66 0.72 14.27
N LEU A 160 12.73 0.96 13.53
CA LEU A 160 13.66 -0.05 13.03
C LEU A 160 14.94 -0.16 13.87
N GLY A 161 15.21 0.80 14.76
CA GLY A 161 16.48 0.89 15.47
C GLY A 161 17.66 1.05 14.51
N ASP A 162 18.71 0.27 14.74
CA ASP A 162 19.94 0.32 13.94
C ASP A 162 19.78 -0.11 12.48
N GLU A 163 18.72 -0.86 12.15
CA GLU A 163 18.45 -1.31 10.78
C GLU A 163 18.24 -0.12 9.82
N VAL A 164 17.84 1.06 10.34
CA VAL A 164 17.66 2.27 9.52
C VAL A 164 18.92 2.70 8.75
N LYS A 165 20.11 2.37 9.25
CA LYS A 165 21.39 2.76 8.65
C LYS A 165 21.55 2.25 7.22
N VAL A 166 20.92 1.12 6.88
CA VAL A 166 20.98 0.56 5.52
C VAL A 166 20.07 1.31 4.55
N VAL A 167 18.97 1.90 5.05
CA VAL A 167 17.90 2.50 4.23
C VAL A 167 18.41 3.72 3.45
N SER A 168 19.23 4.57 4.05
CA SER A 168 19.74 5.80 3.40
C SER A 168 20.70 5.52 2.24
N SER A 169 21.34 4.35 2.23
CA SER A 169 22.32 3.96 1.22
C SER A 169 21.78 2.99 0.16
N LEU A 170 20.48 2.66 0.18
CA LEU A 170 19.91 1.71 -0.78
C LEU A 170 20.02 2.25 -2.21
N PRO A 171 20.50 1.44 -3.18
CA PRO A 171 20.41 1.77 -4.59
C PRO A 171 18.96 1.91 -5.05
N ASP A 172 18.75 2.55 -6.21
CA ASP A 172 17.43 2.57 -6.84
C ASP A 172 16.93 1.15 -7.11
N PHE A 173 15.62 0.97 -6.99
CA PHE A 173 14.95 -0.33 -7.10
C PHE A 173 15.36 -1.37 -6.05
N GLN A 174 16.14 -0.99 -5.04
CA GLN A 174 16.32 -1.80 -3.84
C GLN A 174 15.49 -1.26 -2.68
N PHE A 175 15.01 -2.18 -1.86
CA PHE A 175 14.25 -1.87 -0.66
C PHE A 175 14.69 -2.76 0.49
N PHE A 176 14.70 -2.17 1.69
CA PHE A 176 14.72 -2.92 2.93
C PHE A 176 13.33 -3.50 3.16
N PHE A 177 13.28 -4.79 3.50
CA PHE A 177 12.05 -5.50 3.81
C PHE A 177 12.11 -6.00 5.24
N ARG A 178 11.03 -5.79 5.99
CA ARG A 178 10.81 -6.33 7.34
C ARG A 178 9.45 -7.00 7.39
N ASP A 179 9.41 -8.24 7.87
CA ASP A 179 8.20 -9.00 8.18
C ASP A 179 8.23 -9.37 9.66
N TRP A 180 7.32 -8.78 10.44
CA TRP A 180 7.27 -8.95 11.89
C TRP A 180 6.75 -10.33 12.30
N GLY A 181 5.86 -10.92 11.49
CA GLY A 181 5.27 -12.23 11.79
C GLY A 181 6.28 -13.37 11.64
N THR A 182 7.12 -13.30 10.62
CA THR A 182 8.18 -14.30 10.35
C THR A 182 9.54 -13.90 10.90
N LYS A 183 9.66 -12.69 11.46
CA LYS A 183 10.91 -12.06 11.92
C LYS A 183 11.98 -12.01 10.82
N ARG A 184 11.57 -11.90 9.56
CA ARG A 184 12.50 -11.84 8.42
C ARG A 184 12.84 -10.39 8.13
N ALA A 185 14.12 -10.12 7.96
CA ALA A 185 14.63 -8.86 7.46
C ALA A 185 15.63 -9.09 6.32
N GLY A 186 15.67 -8.18 5.36
CA GLY A 186 16.60 -8.29 4.25
C GLY A 186 16.52 -7.13 3.28
N ILE A 187 17.51 -7.06 2.40
CA ILE A 187 17.54 -6.15 1.26
C ILE A 187 17.11 -6.93 0.04
N TYR A 188 16.19 -6.38 -0.71
CA TYR A 188 15.62 -6.96 -1.92
C TYR A 188 15.72 -5.97 -3.08
N SER A 189 15.74 -6.48 -4.30
CA SER A 189 15.65 -5.69 -5.53
C SER A 189 14.34 -6.01 -6.26
N VAL A 190 13.72 -5.00 -6.86
CA VAL A 190 12.56 -5.15 -7.74
C VAL A 190 12.95 -4.82 -9.18
N HIS A 191 12.59 -5.66 -10.13
CA HIS A 191 12.84 -5.45 -11.56
C HIS A 191 11.58 -4.92 -12.27
N PRO A 192 11.68 -4.27 -13.45
CA PRO A 192 10.55 -3.63 -14.15
C PRO A 192 9.29 -4.51 -14.35
N GLY A 193 9.46 -5.83 -14.45
CA GLY A 193 8.36 -6.80 -14.53
C GLY A 193 7.72 -7.18 -13.18
N GLY A 194 8.08 -6.51 -12.09
CA GLY A 194 7.59 -6.80 -10.74
C GLY A 194 8.42 -7.86 -9.99
N THR A 195 9.27 -8.64 -10.66
CA THR A 195 10.05 -9.70 -10.00
C THR A 195 10.92 -9.17 -8.86
N VAL A 196 10.76 -9.76 -7.67
CA VAL A 196 11.55 -9.44 -6.47
C VAL A 196 12.64 -10.49 -6.25
N ARG A 197 13.87 -10.05 -5.96
CA ARG A 197 15.00 -10.92 -5.63
C ARG A 197 15.64 -10.51 -4.31
N LEU A 198 16.01 -11.49 -3.49
CA LEU A 198 16.81 -11.25 -2.29
C LEU A 198 18.22 -10.86 -2.70
N VAL A 199 18.70 -9.73 -2.19
CA VAL A 199 20.08 -9.25 -2.36
C VAL A 199 20.92 -9.67 -1.17
N LYS A 200 20.39 -9.48 0.05
CA LYS A 200 21.10 -9.77 1.30
C LYS A 200 20.11 -10.03 2.44
N THR A 201 20.30 -11.09 3.22
CA THR A 201 19.58 -11.28 4.49
C THR A 201 20.16 -10.40 5.58
N LEU A 202 19.28 -9.91 6.46
CA LEU A 202 19.66 -9.24 7.70
C LEU A 202 19.20 -10.15 8.86
N GLY A 203 20.10 -10.35 9.83
CA GLY A 203 19.96 -11.38 10.87
C GLY A 203 18.71 -11.24 11.74
N ALA A 204 18.28 -12.40 12.26
CA ALA A 204 17.21 -12.55 13.26
C ALA A 204 17.66 -12.08 14.64
#